data_AF-A0A7S1L9D5-F1
#
_entry.id   AF-A0A7S1L9D5-F1
#
_cell.length_a   1.000
_cell.length_b   1.000
_cell.length_c   1.000
_cell.angle_alpha   90.00
_cell.angle_beta   90.00
_cell.angle_gamma   90.00
#
_symmetry.space_group_name_H-M   'P 1'
#
loop_
_entity.id
_entity.type
_entity.pdbx_description
1 polymer ?
#
loop_
_entity_poly.entity_id
_entity_poly.type
_entity_poly.pdbx_seq_one_letter_code
_entity_poly.pdbx_strand_id
1 'polypeptide(L)'
;AALMSDDLPTLRSMLPQRPLNYGVLVRWTLALHGMEAFYAEVPTEARMQIMSDWTTAVYQMVRECDADLVQPIADRFEGAHDEQSVALSTIISFHCYCNRGTPAGSADTMTMEELRHLQFLMASDLSEKHPQLNLLGPARTKCFLGQPVDLCPQGAGQVVGGMHVLRVACSAPLVVRAWREGLEKVLEEDKAIFEKLRLLLGNWFLFQQPAAP
;
A
#
# COMPACT_ATOMS: atom_id res chain seq x y z
N ALA A 1 23.17 10.99 19.75
CA ALA A 1 22.69 12.39 19.82
C ALA A 1 21.24 12.40 19.35
N ALA A 2 20.37 13.13 20.05
CA ALA A 2 18.91 12.94 20.09
C ALA A 2 18.24 12.99 18.70
N LEU A 3 17.51 11.92 18.35
CA LEU A 3 16.80 11.73 17.09
C LEU A 3 15.30 12.01 17.20
N MET A 4 14.88 12.69 18.28
CA MET A 4 13.57 13.32 18.40
C MET A 4 13.82 14.76 18.84
N SER A 5 13.62 15.70 17.92
CA SER A 5 13.96 17.11 18.12
C SER A 5 13.10 17.75 19.21
N ASP A 6 13.66 18.80 19.82
CA ASP A 6 13.02 19.70 20.79
C ASP A 6 11.73 20.38 20.26
N ASP A 7 11.27 20.04 19.05
CA ASP A 7 10.13 20.65 18.36
C ASP A 7 8.80 19.93 18.62
N LEU A 8 8.81 18.73 19.19
CA LEU A 8 7.60 17.95 19.50
C LEU A 8 6.63 18.69 20.44
N PRO A 9 7.10 19.38 21.51
CA PRO A 9 6.26 20.25 22.34
C PRO A 9 5.70 21.46 21.57
N THR A 10 6.48 22.02 20.65
CA THR A 10 6.10 23.16 19.80
C THR A 10 4.98 22.76 18.83
N LEU A 11 5.12 21.61 18.16
CA LEU A 11 4.10 20.99 17.31
C LEU A 11 2.79 20.76 18.07
N ARG A 12 2.86 20.32 19.33
CA ARG A 12 1.69 20.12 20.19
C ARG A 12 0.94 21.42 20.48
N SER A 13 1.67 22.53 20.64
CA SER A 13 1.07 23.85 20.88
C SER A 13 0.37 24.45 19.65
N MET A 14 0.65 23.95 18.44
CA MET A 14 0.09 24.41 17.18
C MET A 14 -1.18 23.66 16.74
N LEU A 15 -1.64 22.68 17.52
CA LEU A 15 -2.84 21.91 17.17
C LEU A 15 -4.11 22.79 17.32
N PRO A 16 -4.99 22.84 16.30
CA PRO A 16 -6.10 23.80 16.23
C PRO A 16 -7.19 23.54 17.28
N GLN A 17 -7.73 24.63 17.86
CA GLN A 17 -8.80 24.62 18.89
C GLN A 17 -10.24 24.40 18.36
N ARG A 18 -10.39 23.95 17.11
CA ARG A 18 -11.69 23.62 16.48
C ARG A 18 -12.12 22.20 16.87
N PRO A 19 -13.39 21.75 16.65
CA PRO A 19 -13.82 20.43 17.08
C PRO A 19 -12.79 19.39 16.65
N LEU A 20 -12.19 18.76 17.66
CA LEU A 20 -11.01 17.93 17.51
C LEU A 20 -11.34 16.85 16.48
N ASN A 21 -10.59 16.80 15.39
CA ASN A 21 -10.64 15.66 14.50
C ASN A 21 -9.95 14.50 15.22
N TYR A 22 -10.70 13.82 16.08
CA TYR A 22 -10.22 12.72 16.90
C TYR A 22 -9.54 11.64 16.06
N GLY A 23 -10.03 11.40 14.84
CA GLY A 23 -9.39 10.47 13.91
C GLY A 23 -8.00 10.92 13.45
N VAL A 24 -7.78 12.21 13.22
CA VAL A 24 -6.45 12.76 12.92
C VAL A 24 -5.54 12.63 14.14
N LEU A 25 -6.01 12.99 15.32
CA LEU A 25 -5.20 12.86 16.55
C LEU A 25 -4.81 11.42 16.84
N VAL A 26 -5.76 10.48 16.75
CA VAL A 26 -5.49 9.05 16.94
C VAL A 26 -4.45 8.55 15.93
N ARG A 27 -4.59 8.91 14.65
CA ARG A 27 -3.59 8.53 13.62
C ARG A 27 -2.21 9.09 13.92
N TRP A 28 -2.11 10.36 14.34
CA TRP A 28 -0.82 10.97 14.72
C TRP A 28 -0.20 10.29 15.93
N THR A 29 -0.99 10.03 16.98
CA THR A 29 -0.51 9.34 18.18
C THR A 29 0.00 7.93 17.84
N LEU A 30 -0.74 7.18 17.02
CA LEU A 30 -0.32 5.84 16.59
C LEU A 30 0.94 5.89 15.70
N ALA A 31 1.04 6.88 14.82
CA ALA A 31 2.22 7.07 13.98
C ALA A 31 3.47 7.37 14.83
N LEU A 32 3.35 8.28 15.80
CA LEU A 32 4.44 8.61 16.73
C LEU A 32 4.86 7.39 17.55
N HIS A 33 3.89 6.64 18.11
CA HIS A 33 4.18 5.43 18.85
C HIS A 33 4.91 4.38 18.00
N GLY A 34 4.51 4.20 16.74
CA GLY A 34 5.19 3.32 15.79
C GLY A 34 6.61 3.78 15.46
N MET A 35 6.84 5.08 15.32
CA MET A 35 8.17 5.65 15.11
C MET A 35 9.06 5.46 16.34
N GLU A 36 8.55 5.71 17.54
CA GLU A 36 9.28 5.51 18.80
C GLU A 36 9.75 4.05 18.92
N ALA A 37 8.86 3.08 18.72
CA ALA A 37 9.22 1.66 18.74
C ALA A 37 10.26 1.30 17.68
N PHE A 38 10.15 1.88 16.47
CA PHE A 38 11.11 1.66 15.39
C PHE A 38 12.52 2.12 15.74
N TYR A 39 12.69 3.31 16.32
CA TYR A 39 14.00 3.81 16.73
C TYR A 39 14.52 3.17 18.03
N ALA A 40 13.63 2.78 18.94
CA ALA A 40 14.02 2.24 20.24
C ALA A 40 14.36 0.74 20.20
N GLU A 41 13.66 -0.04 19.37
CA GLU A 41 13.74 -1.51 19.41
C GLU A 41 14.60 -2.12 18.30
N VAL A 42 14.69 -1.46 17.14
CA VAL A 42 15.32 -2.03 15.96
C VAL A 42 16.66 -1.33 15.69
N PRO A 43 17.80 -2.04 15.75
CA PRO A 43 19.10 -1.45 15.43
C PRO A 43 19.15 -0.88 14.01
N THR A 44 19.88 0.22 13.78
CA THR A 44 19.95 0.91 12.47
C THR A 44 20.29 -0.02 11.30
N GLU A 45 21.28 -0.91 11.44
CA GLU A 45 21.62 -1.84 10.36
C GLU A 45 20.49 -2.84 10.06
N ALA A 46 19.82 -3.35 11.09
CA ALA A 46 18.68 -4.23 10.93
C ALA A 46 17.50 -3.52 10.25
N ARG A 47 17.27 -2.23 10.58
CA ARG A 47 16.23 -1.41 9.91
C ARG A 47 16.50 -1.29 8.42
N MET A 48 17.72 -0.94 8.04
CA MET A 48 18.10 -0.81 6.63
C MET A 48 17.99 -2.15 5.89
N GLN A 49 18.46 -3.24 6.49
CA GLN A 49 18.39 -4.57 5.91
C GLN A 49 16.94 -5.01 5.70
N ILE A 50 16.09 -4.92 6.73
CA ILE A 50 14.67 -5.30 6.64
C ILE A 50 13.96 -4.47 5.57
N MET A 51 14.16 -3.15 5.55
CA MET A 51 13.53 -2.29 4.54
C MET A 51 13.99 -2.65 3.12
N SER A 52 15.28 -2.92 2.92
CA SER A 52 15.84 -3.29 1.62
C SER A 52 15.32 -4.65 1.13
N ASP A 53 15.32 -5.65 2.00
CA ASP A 53 14.85 -7.01 1.70
C ASP A 53 13.35 -7.01 1.42
N TRP A 54 12.57 -6.30 2.25
CA TRP A 54 11.14 -6.13 2.03
C TRP A 54 10.85 -5.46 0.68
N THR A 55 11.52 -4.33 0.38
CA THR A 55 11.31 -3.61 -0.88
C THR A 55 11.67 -4.49 -2.08
N THR A 56 12.73 -5.28 -1.98
CA THR A 56 13.13 -6.22 -3.05
C THR A 56 12.09 -7.31 -3.25
N ALA A 57 11.66 -7.95 -2.17
CA ALA A 57 10.68 -9.03 -2.21
C ALA A 57 9.32 -8.54 -2.73
N VAL A 58 8.80 -7.41 -2.23
CA VAL A 58 7.52 -6.86 -2.68
C VAL A 58 7.59 -6.39 -4.13
N TYR A 59 8.71 -5.79 -4.56
CA TYR A 59 8.88 -5.44 -5.98
C TYR A 59 8.88 -6.69 -6.88
N GLN A 60 9.49 -7.79 -6.42
CA GLN A 60 9.41 -9.07 -7.12
C GLN A 60 7.97 -9.60 -7.15
N MET A 61 7.24 -9.56 -6.04
CA MET A 61 5.81 -9.94 -6.01
C MET A 61 4.97 -9.12 -6.99
N VAL A 62 5.21 -7.81 -7.09
CA VAL A 62 4.51 -6.93 -8.05
C VAL A 62 4.82 -7.34 -9.49
N ARG A 63 6.06 -7.73 -9.81
CA ARG A 63 6.46 -8.18 -11.15
C ARG A 63 5.94 -9.57 -11.51
N GLU A 64 5.83 -10.44 -10.51
CA GLU A 64 5.25 -11.79 -10.67
C GLU A 64 3.73 -11.76 -10.66
N CYS A 65 3.14 -10.69 -10.12
CA CYS A 65 1.72 -10.38 -10.25
C CYS A 65 1.46 -10.00 -11.71
N ASP A 66 0.98 -10.98 -12.48
CA ASP A 66 0.40 -10.88 -13.83
C ASP A 66 0.67 -9.53 -14.53
N ALA A 67 1.70 -9.49 -15.39
CA ALA A 67 2.23 -8.26 -15.96
C ALA A 67 1.20 -7.45 -16.78
N ASP A 68 0.13 -8.11 -17.24
CA ASP A 68 -0.97 -7.46 -17.96
C ASP A 68 -1.95 -6.75 -17.00
N LEU A 69 -1.95 -7.09 -15.71
CA LEU A 69 -2.85 -6.54 -14.69
C LEU A 69 -2.14 -5.58 -13.73
N VAL A 70 -0.85 -5.78 -13.44
CA VAL A 70 -0.10 -4.94 -12.53
C VAL A 70 1.25 -4.57 -13.11
N GLN A 71 1.56 -3.28 -13.14
CA GLN A 71 2.84 -2.79 -13.61
C GLN A 71 3.50 -1.89 -12.56
N PRO A 72 4.70 -2.23 -12.05
CA PRO A 72 5.41 -1.36 -11.12
C PRO A 72 5.83 -0.07 -11.83
N ILE A 73 5.71 1.06 -11.14
CA ILE A 73 6.35 2.29 -11.59
C ILE A 73 7.83 2.17 -11.25
N ALA A 74 8.68 2.48 -12.22
CA ALA A 74 10.13 2.45 -12.06
C ALA A 74 10.59 3.61 -11.15
N ASP A 75 10.30 3.51 -9.86
CA ASP A 75 10.74 4.45 -8.82
C ASP A 75 11.99 3.92 -8.07
N ARG A 76 12.71 2.94 -8.64
CA ARG A 76 13.94 2.41 -8.01
C ARG A 76 15.06 3.43 -8.13
N PHE A 77 15.40 4.06 -7.02
CA PHE A 77 16.70 4.71 -6.84
C PHE A 77 17.77 3.62 -6.72
N GLU A 78 18.34 3.19 -7.84
CA GLU A 78 19.51 2.30 -7.84
C GLU A 78 20.71 3.05 -7.23
N GLY A 79 21.26 2.53 -6.12
CA GLY A 79 22.43 3.11 -5.44
C GLY A 79 22.18 3.81 -4.10
N ALA A 80 21.04 3.56 -3.45
CA ALA A 80 20.76 4.05 -2.10
C ALA A 80 21.74 3.43 -1.07
N HIS A 81 22.78 4.17 -0.70
CA HIS A 81 23.77 3.76 0.32
C HIS A 81 23.54 4.40 1.69
N ASP A 82 22.60 5.33 1.82
CA ASP A 82 22.27 6.00 3.08
C ASP A 82 20.85 5.66 3.58
N GLU A 83 20.65 5.79 4.89
CA GLU A 83 19.38 5.47 5.58
C GLU A 83 18.21 6.27 4.99
N GLN A 84 18.45 7.51 4.55
CA GLN A 84 17.45 8.38 3.98
C GLN A 84 16.98 7.91 2.60
N SER A 85 17.88 7.46 1.73
CA SER A 85 17.53 6.91 0.42
C SER A 85 16.80 5.57 0.55
N VAL A 86 17.22 4.72 1.49
CA VAL A 86 16.50 3.46 1.79
C VAL A 86 15.09 3.79 2.29
N ALA A 87 14.94 4.74 3.22
CA ALA A 87 13.63 5.16 3.72
C ALA A 87 12.71 5.71 2.61
N LEU A 88 13.25 6.47 1.64
CA LEU A 88 12.47 6.98 0.50
C LEU A 88 12.05 5.87 -0.48
N SER A 89 12.83 4.79 -0.57
CA SER A 89 12.52 3.62 -1.42
C SER A 89 11.51 2.63 -0.81
N THR A 90 10.99 2.92 0.39
CA THR A 90 10.03 2.04 1.08
C THR A 90 8.61 2.11 0.54
N ILE A 91 8.32 3.01 -0.39
CA ILE A 91 7.00 3.17 -1.01
C ILE A 91 7.08 2.63 -2.44
N ILE A 92 6.33 1.57 -2.72
CA ILE A 92 6.26 0.96 -4.04
C ILE A 92 4.92 1.36 -4.67
N SER A 93 4.99 2.14 -5.74
CA SER A 93 3.83 2.54 -6.55
C SER A 93 3.67 1.61 -7.75
N PHE A 94 2.43 1.26 -8.09
CA PHE A 94 2.14 0.43 -9.26
C PHE A 94 0.81 0.81 -9.92
N HIS A 95 0.77 0.63 -11.23
CA HIS A 95 -0.43 0.71 -12.04
C HIS A 95 -1.24 -0.57 -11.93
N CYS A 96 -2.56 -0.42 -11.96
CA CYS A 96 -3.50 -1.53 -12.06
C CYS A 96 -4.28 -1.41 -13.37
N TYR A 97 -4.42 -2.53 -14.02
CA TYR A 97 -5.21 -2.72 -15.23
C TYR A 97 -6.29 -3.75 -14.93
N CYS A 98 -7.45 -3.60 -15.56
CA CYS A 98 -8.56 -4.50 -15.32
C CYS A 98 -9.24 -4.91 -16.63
N ASN A 99 -9.80 -6.12 -16.63
CA ASN A 99 -10.57 -6.64 -17.75
C ASN A 99 -12.00 -6.10 -17.66
N ARG A 100 -12.30 -5.01 -18.38
CA ARG A 100 -13.67 -4.50 -18.46
C ARG A 100 -14.49 -5.37 -19.41
N GLY A 101 -15.49 -6.07 -18.88
CA GLY A 101 -16.45 -6.85 -19.68
C GLY A 101 -16.22 -8.36 -19.62
N THR A 102 -15.58 -8.96 -20.64
CA THR A 102 -15.41 -10.43 -20.71
C THR A 102 -13.99 -10.85 -20.34
N PRO A 103 -13.76 -12.11 -19.90
CA PRO A 103 -12.42 -12.62 -19.60
C PRO A 103 -11.42 -12.57 -20.76
N ALA A 104 -11.89 -12.38 -22.01
CA ALA A 104 -11.08 -12.29 -23.21
C ALA A 104 -10.75 -10.83 -23.64
N GLY A 105 -11.23 -9.83 -22.90
CA GLY A 105 -10.89 -8.43 -23.15
C GLY A 105 -9.43 -8.13 -22.81
N SER A 106 -8.81 -7.19 -23.53
CA SER A 106 -7.51 -6.65 -23.14
C SER A 106 -7.65 -5.82 -21.86
N ALA A 107 -6.75 -6.03 -20.90
CA ALA A 107 -6.70 -5.23 -19.68
C ALA A 107 -6.43 -3.75 -20.02
N ASP A 108 -7.17 -2.85 -19.37
CA ASP A 108 -7.02 -1.40 -19.57
C ASP A 108 -6.88 -0.68 -18.23
N THR A 109 -6.27 0.51 -18.25
CA THR A 109 -5.88 1.28 -17.08
C THR A 109 -7.11 1.62 -16.24
N MET A 110 -7.04 1.37 -14.93
CA MET A 110 -8.13 1.70 -14.02
C MET A 110 -8.27 3.21 -13.78
N THR A 111 -9.52 3.69 -13.74
CA THR A 111 -9.84 5.05 -13.31
C THR A 111 -9.68 5.20 -11.79
N MET A 112 -9.59 6.44 -11.32
CA MET A 112 -9.52 6.72 -9.88
C MET A 112 -10.73 6.19 -9.09
N GLU A 113 -11.92 6.21 -9.68
CA GLU A 113 -13.13 5.65 -9.04
C GLU A 113 -13.04 4.12 -8.92
N GLU A 114 -12.60 3.44 -9.99
CA GLU A 114 -12.39 2.01 -9.97
C GLU A 114 -11.30 1.60 -8.97
N LEU A 115 -10.20 2.36 -8.85
CA LEU A 115 -9.17 2.10 -7.83
C LEU A 115 -9.70 2.28 -6.40
N ARG A 116 -10.58 3.26 -6.15
CA ARG A 116 -11.25 3.40 -4.85
C ARG A 116 -12.17 2.23 -4.58
N HIS A 117 -12.90 1.77 -5.58
CA HIS A 117 -13.75 0.58 -5.45
C HIS A 117 -12.90 -0.67 -5.20
N LEU A 118 -11.79 -0.83 -5.90
CA LEU A 118 -10.83 -1.92 -5.70
C LEU A 118 -10.27 -1.91 -4.28
N GLN A 119 -9.86 -0.74 -3.75
CA GLN A 119 -9.40 -0.61 -2.37
C GLN A 119 -10.48 -1.07 -1.36
N PHE A 120 -11.74 -0.70 -1.60
CA PHE A 120 -12.86 -1.15 -0.77
C PHE A 120 -13.06 -2.67 -0.83
N LEU A 121 -12.98 -3.28 -2.03
CA LEU A 121 -13.09 -4.73 -2.22
C LEU A 121 -11.92 -5.48 -1.56
N MET A 122 -10.72 -4.92 -1.63
CA MET A 122 -9.54 -5.45 -0.93
C MET A 122 -9.78 -5.52 0.59
N ALA A 123 -10.40 -4.49 1.17
CA ALA A 123 -10.73 -4.43 2.60
C ALA A 123 -11.98 -5.24 3.01
N SER A 124 -12.72 -5.81 2.04
CA SER A 124 -13.98 -6.54 2.27
C SER A 124 -13.78 -8.05 2.26
N ASP A 125 -14.60 -8.79 3.00
CA ASP A 125 -14.75 -10.23 2.78
C ASP A 125 -15.68 -10.42 1.57
N LEU A 126 -15.16 -10.99 0.50
CA LEU A 126 -15.90 -11.18 -0.74
C LEU A 126 -16.75 -12.46 -0.72
N SER A 127 -16.50 -13.37 0.22
CA SER A 127 -17.18 -14.66 0.30
C SER A 127 -18.68 -14.54 0.64
N GLU A 128 -19.05 -13.48 1.36
CA GLU A 128 -20.46 -13.22 1.68
C GLU A 128 -21.25 -12.75 0.45
N LYS A 129 -20.62 -11.96 -0.43
CA LYS A 129 -21.27 -11.35 -1.60
C LYS A 129 -21.14 -12.20 -2.86
N HIS A 130 -20.12 -13.04 -2.93
CA HIS A 130 -19.81 -13.90 -4.07
C HIS A 130 -19.50 -15.33 -3.60
N PRO A 131 -20.52 -16.16 -3.31
CA PRO A 131 -20.34 -17.51 -2.79
C PRO A 131 -19.44 -18.40 -3.65
N GLN A 132 -19.40 -18.15 -4.96
CA GLN A 132 -18.52 -18.83 -5.91
C GLN A 132 -17.02 -18.61 -5.62
N LEU A 133 -16.66 -17.56 -4.87
CA LEU A 133 -15.28 -17.26 -4.47
C LEU A 133 -14.93 -17.86 -3.10
N ASN A 134 -15.85 -18.52 -2.40
CA ASN A 134 -15.63 -19.02 -1.02
C ASN A 134 -14.49 -20.02 -0.89
N LEU A 135 -14.22 -20.75 -1.98
CA LEU A 135 -13.13 -21.74 -2.03
C LEU A 135 -11.76 -21.09 -2.23
N LEU A 136 -11.72 -19.80 -2.58
CA LEU A 136 -10.48 -19.06 -2.78
C LEU A 136 -10.10 -18.35 -1.47
N GLY A 137 -9.06 -18.83 -0.82
CA GLY A 137 -8.51 -18.21 0.41
C GLY A 137 -8.40 -16.68 0.34
N PRO A 138 -7.83 -16.11 -0.74
CA PRO A 138 -7.70 -14.65 -0.90
C PRO A 138 -9.02 -13.87 -0.88
N ALA A 139 -10.15 -14.48 -1.25
CA ALA A 139 -11.44 -13.80 -1.27
C ALA A 139 -11.94 -13.42 0.14
N ARG A 140 -11.56 -14.22 1.15
CA ARG A 140 -11.97 -14.03 2.56
C ARG A 140 -11.06 -13.09 3.34
N THR A 141 -9.79 -13.02 2.93
CA THR A 141 -8.78 -12.20 3.60
C THR A 141 -9.10 -10.72 3.40
N LYS A 142 -9.15 -9.95 4.49
CA LYS A 142 -9.29 -8.48 4.43
C LYS A 142 -7.90 -7.88 4.31
N CYS A 143 -7.62 -7.28 3.16
CA CYS A 143 -6.33 -6.70 2.82
C CYS A 143 -6.45 -5.18 2.81
N PHE A 144 -5.64 -4.49 3.61
CA PHE A 144 -5.64 -3.03 3.67
C PHE A 144 -4.48 -2.48 2.85
N LEU A 145 -4.82 -1.87 1.71
CA LEU A 145 -3.87 -1.18 0.85
C LEU A 145 -3.92 0.34 1.07
N GLY A 146 -2.82 1.01 0.71
CA GLY A 146 -2.75 2.46 0.67
C GLY A 146 -3.87 3.06 -0.19
N GLN A 147 -4.25 4.30 0.12
CA GLN A 147 -5.24 5.02 -0.68
C GLN A 147 -4.73 5.19 -2.11
N PRO A 148 -5.61 5.05 -3.12
CA PRO A 148 -5.27 5.41 -4.48
C PRO A 148 -4.74 6.84 -4.54
N VAL A 149 -3.74 7.08 -5.38
CA VAL A 149 -3.10 8.39 -5.54
C VAL A 149 -3.15 8.78 -7.01
N ASP A 150 -3.43 10.06 -7.27
CA ASP A 150 -3.21 10.68 -8.57
C ASP A 150 -1.85 11.40 -8.55
N LEU A 151 -0.90 10.88 -9.31
CA LEU A 151 0.46 11.43 -9.40
C LEU A 151 0.55 12.58 -10.39
N CYS A 152 -0.45 12.78 -11.24
CA CYS A 152 -0.52 13.87 -12.19
C CYS A 152 -1.85 14.61 -12.06
N PRO A 153 -2.11 15.28 -10.92
CA PRO A 153 -3.30 16.09 -10.77
C PRO A 153 -3.27 17.21 -11.83
N GLN A 154 -4.41 17.43 -12.49
CA GLN A 154 -4.57 18.37 -13.59
C GLN A 154 -3.79 19.68 -13.37
N GLY A 155 -2.69 19.87 -14.10
CA GLY A 155 -1.83 21.06 -13.98
C GLY A 155 -0.33 20.80 -14.16
N ALA A 156 0.16 19.57 -13.96
CA ALA A 156 1.55 19.21 -14.21
C ALA A 156 1.68 18.50 -15.56
N GLY A 157 1.97 19.25 -16.63
CA GLY A 157 2.49 18.75 -17.92
C GLY A 157 1.76 17.56 -18.58
N GLN A 158 0.91 17.87 -19.57
CA GLN A 158 0.37 16.99 -20.63
C GLN A 158 0.73 15.48 -20.58
N VAL A 159 0.13 14.73 -19.66
CA VAL A 159 -0.16 13.31 -19.89
C VAL A 159 -1.66 13.20 -20.08
N VAL A 160 -2.09 12.82 -21.29
CA VAL A 160 -3.50 12.61 -21.62
C VAL A 160 -3.93 11.32 -20.91
N GLY A 161 -4.63 11.47 -19.78
CA GLY A 161 -4.98 10.38 -18.87
C GLY A 161 -4.18 10.50 -17.58
N GLY A 162 -4.85 10.75 -16.45
CA GLY A 162 -4.20 10.90 -15.14
C GLY A 162 -3.38 9.66 -14.75
N MET A 163 -2.32 9.87 -13.97
CA MET A 163 -1.43 8.79 -13.54
C MET A 163 -1.92 8.26 -12.19
N HIS A 164 -2.90 7.37 -12.22
CA HIS A 164 -3.50 6.78 -11.03
C HIS A 164 -2.80 5.50 -10.60
N VAL A 165 -2.50 5.39 -9.31
CA VAL A 165 -1.67 4.31 -8.76
C VAL A 165 -2.20 3.80 -7.44
N LEU A 166 -1.85 2.55 -7.13
CA LEU A 166 -1.87 2.04 -5.76
C LEU A 166 -0.46 2.04 -5.20
N ARG A 167 -0.38 2.06 -3.86
CA ARG A 167 0.88 2.05 -3.13
C ARG A 167 0.86 1.04 -1.99
N VAL A 168 1.98 0.36 -1.83
CA VAL A 168 2.34 -0.38 -0.62
C VAL A 168 3.57 0.28 -0.01
N ALA A 169 3.65 0.29 1.32
CA ALA A 169 4.72 0.98 2.02
C ALA A 169 5.25 0.18 3.21
N CYS A 170 6.57 0.17 3.37
CA CYS A 170 7.24 -0.37 4.55
C CYS A 170 7.11 0.63 5.72
N SER A 171 6.00 0.55 6.45
CA SER A 171 5.77 1.44 7.59
C SER A 171 6.66 1.10 8.79
N ALA A 172 6.93 2.06 9.67
CA ALA A 172 7.70 1.84 10.89
C ALA A 172 7.16 0.67 11.75
N PRO A 173 5.83 0.52 11.96
CA PRO A 173 5.27 -0.66 12.63
C PRO A 173 5.54 -1.99 11.91
N LEU A 174 5.56 -1.99 10.57
CA LEU A 174 5.87 -3.19 9.78
C LEU A 174 7.32 -3.63 10.01
N VAL A 175 8.27 -2.69 10.03
CA VAL A 175 9.68 -3.03 10.31
C VAL A 175 9.86 -3.57 11.73
N VAL A 176 9.23 -2.95 12.74
CA VAL A 176 9.26 -3.46 14.12
C VAL A 176 8.67 -4.87 14.19
N ARG A 177 7.59 -5.13 13.45
CA ARG A 177 6.96 -6.44 13.40
C ARG A 177 7.85 -7.46 12.71
N ALA A 178 8.44 -7.14 11.56
CA ALA A 178 9.38 -8.00 10.86
C ALA A 178 10.60 -8.33 11.74
N TRP A 179 11.09 -7.37 12.53
CA TRP A 179 12.15 -7.60 13.51
C TRP A 179 11.75 -8.59 14.61
N ARG A 180 10.52 -8.50 15.12
CA ARG A 180 10.03 -9.36 16.22
C ARG A 180 9.58 -10.75 15.77
N GLU A 181 8.94 -10.84 14.60
CA GLU A 181 8.25 -12.05 14.13
C GLU A 181 8.94 -12.75 12.96
N GLY A 182 9.94 -12.10 12.35
CA GLY A 182 10.56 -12.53 11.09
C GLY A 182 9.95 -11.82 9.88
N LEU A 183 10.78 -11.51 8.89
CA LEU A 183 10.36 -10.85 7.65
C LEU A 183 9.52 -11.80 6.78
N GLU A 184 9.81 -13.09 6.81
CA GLU A 184 9.12 -14.11 6.02
C GLU A 184 7.62 -14.11 6.28
N LYS A 185 7.23 -14.02 7.56
CA LYS A 185 5.81 -13.98 7.95
C LYS A 185 5.10 -12.73 7.44
N VAL A 186 5.79 -11.59 7.43
CA VAL A 186 5.25 -10.34 6.86
C VAL A 186 5.09 -10.49 5.35
N LEU A 187 6.08 -11.07 4.67
CA LEU A 187 6.04 -11.31 3.23
C LEU A 187 4.96 -12.31 2.80
N GLU A 188 4.64 -13.31 3.63
CA GLU A 188 3.50 -14.21 3.39
C GLU A 188 2.16 -13.47 3.38
N GLU A 189 1.99 -12.47 4.26
CA GLU A 189 0.80 -11.62 4.26
C GLU A 189 0.75 -10.69 3.06
N ASP A 190 1.89 -10.07 2.71
CA ASP A 190 1.99 -9.24 1.49
C ASP A 190 1.67 -10.07 0.24
N LYS A 191 2.10 -11.34 0.19
CA LYS A 191 1.73 -12.26 -0.90
C LYS A 191 0.22 -12.45 -0.99
N ALA A 192 -0.47 -12.63 0.13
CA ALA A 192 -1.94 -12.75 0.14
C ALA A 192 -2.64 -11.47 -0.36
N ILE A 193 -2.04 -10.29 -0.13
CA ILE A 193 -2.51 -9.02 -0.72
C ILE A 193 -2.45 -9.09 -2.25
N PHE A 194 -1.31 -9.48 -2.83
CA PHE A 194 -1.15 -9.56 -4.29
C PHE A 194 -1.99 -10.68 -4.93
N GLU A 195 -2.19 -11.80 -4.25
CA GLU A 195 -3.09 -12.86 -4.69
C GLU A 195 -4.54 -12.37 -4.78
N LYS A 196 -5.01 -11.62 -3.77
CA LYS A 196 -6.35 -11.02 -3.79
C LYS A 196 -6.45 -9.92 -4.86
N LEU A 197 -5.42 -9.10 -5.01
CA LEU A 197 -5.37 -8.08 -6.05
C LEU A 197 -5.50 -8.70 -7.44
N ARG A 198 -4.73 -9.75 -7.73
CA ARG A 198 -4.81 -10.51 -8.98
C ARG A 198 -6.20 -11.09 -9.22
N LEU A 199 -6.80 -11.69 -8.19
CA LEU A 199 -8.16 -12.21 -8.25
C LEU A 199 -9.16 -11.13 -8.68
N LEU A 200 -9.10 -9.95 -8.04
CA LEU A 200 -10.01 -8.85 -8.32
C LEU A 200 -9.81 -8.26 -9.70
N LEU A 201 -8.56 -8.00 -10.10
CA LEU A 201 -8.24 -7.38 -11.39
C LEU A 201 -8.58 -8.31 -12.57
N GLY A 202 -8.22 -9.60 -12.46
CA GLY A 202 -8.50 -10.59 -13.50
C GLY A 202 -9.99 -10.92 -13.64
N ASN A 203 -10.78 -10.70 -12.58
CA ASN A 203 -12.22 -10.94 -12.57
C ASN A 203 -13.03 -9.66 -12.38
N TRP A 204 -12.49 -8.50 -12.79
CA TRP A 204 -13.08 -7.19 -12.51
C TRP A 204 -14.53 -7.07 -12.95
N PHE A 205 -14.90 -7.73 -14.05
CA PHE A 205 -16.27 -7.81 -14.57
C PHE A 205 -17.32 -8.29 -13.55
N LEU A 206 -16.93 -9.09 -12.54
CA LEU A 206 -17.81 -9.52 -11.45
C LEU A 206 -18.13 -8.40 -10.45
N PHE A 207 -17.32 -7.35 -10.43
CA PHE A 207 -17.35 -6.29 -9.42
C PHE A 207 -17.66 -4.90 -10.02
N GLN A 208 -18.08 -4.86 -11.29
CA GLN A 208 -18.39 -3.59 -11.98
C GLN A 208 -19.66 -2.90 -11.48
N GLN A 209 -20.54 -3.61 -10.78
CA GLN A 209 -21.68 -2.99 -10.12
C GLN A 209 -21.30 -2.59 -8.70
N PRO A 210 -21.49 -1.31 -8.30
CA PRO A 210 -21.43 -0.99 -6.89
C PRO A 210 -22.46 -1.87 -6.18
N ALA A 211 -22.03 -2.55 -5.10
CA ALA A 211 -22.97 -3.24 -4.23
C ALA A 211 -24.10 -2.25 -3.92
N ALA A 212 -25.35 -2.63 -4.23
CA ALA A 212 -26.50 -1.79 -3.95
C ALA A 212 -26.43 -1.30 -2.48
N PRO A 213 -26.69 -0.01 -2.23
CA PRO A 213 -26.53 0.60 -0.92
C PRO A 213 -27.34 -0.11 0.18
#